data_AF-A0A1V8ZZ22-F1
#
_entry.id   AF-A0A1V8ZZ22-F1
#
_cell.length_a   1.000
_cell.length_b   1.000
_cell.length_c   1.000
_cell.angle_alpha   90.00
_cell.angle_beta   90.00
_cell.angle_gamma   90.00
#
_symmetry.space_group_name_H-M   'P 1'
#
loop_
_entity.id
_entity.type
_entity.pdbx_description
1 polymer ?
#
loop_
_entity_poly.entity_id
_entity_poly.type
_entity_poly.pdbx_seq_one_letter_code
_entity_poly.pdbx_strand_id
1 'polypeptide(L)'
;MRMAELSRTSGVPVATVKYYLREGLLHPGERTNRNQARYDDTHVRRLRLVRALLDVGKLSISTVREVLAAIDSADTSLHDILGVTQHGLPVAGTEVPDDEARDWARERVDSLLDERGWHCDHDSAVTESLVGVMATLHTLGHTGVASMVDRYADAAQRIAEDDVRHVAGLAAKEDVVETAVVGTVLGDALLASLRRIAQAEVSGRLLGSAGEPVSPPESA
;
A
#
# COMPACT_ATOMS: atom_id res chain seq x y z
N MET A 1 -11.36 -29.93 2.27
CA MET A 1 -11.43 -29.59 3.71
C MET A 1 -12.84 -29.18 4.17
N ARG A 2 -13.18 -29.41 5.44
CA ARG A 2 -14.44 -28.96 6.09
C ARG A 2 -14.25 -27.59 6.78
N MET A 3 -15.33 -26.91 7.18
CA MET A 3 -15.27 -25.57 7.80
C MET A 3 -14.29 -25.45 8.99
N ALA A 4 -14.31 -26.42 9.91
CA ALA A 4 -13.40 -26.40 11.06
C ALA A 4 -11.92 -26.54 10.66
N GLU A 5 -11.66 -27.30 9.59
CA GLU A 5 -10.33 -27.50 9.04
C GLU A 5 -9.85 -26.28 8.24
N LEU A 6 -10.75 -25.66 7.45
CA LEU A 6 -10.48 -24.38 6.78
C LEU A 6 -10.10 -23.31 7.79
N SER A 7 -10.85 -23.20 8.89
CA SER A 7 -10.57 -22.25 9.97
C SER A 7 -9.20 -22.47 10.60
N ARG A 8 -8.83 -23.72 10.91
CA ARG A 8 -7.50 -24.04 11.45
C ARG A 8 -6.38 -23.74 10.45
N THR A 9 -6.55 -24.12 9.19
CA THR A 9 -5.52 -24.01 8.15
C THR A 9 -5.28 -22.55 7.72
N SER A 10 -6.35 -21.75 7.69
CA SER A 10 -6.26 -20.31 7.38
C SER A 10 -5.92 -19.45 8.60
N GLY A 11 -6.08 -19.98 9.83
CA GLY A 11 -5.99 -19.21 11.07
C GLY A 11 -7.14 -18.21 11.25
N VAL A 12 -8.21 -18.30 10.45
CA VAL A 12 -9.38 -17.42 10.53
C VAL A 12 -10.47 -18.10 11.36
N PRO A 13 -11.02 -17.48 12.41
CA PRO A 13 -12.11 -18.06 13.20
C PRO A 13 -13.34 -18.37 12.34
N VAL A 14 -14.05 -19.47 12.63
CA VAL A 14 -15.25 -19.89 11.87
C VAL A 14 -16.30 -18.79 11.75
N ALA A 15 -16.49 -17.99 12.81
CA ALA A 15 -17.43 -16.86 12.79
C ALA A 15 -17.03 -15.80 11.74
N THR A 16 -15.72 -15.50 11.66
CA THR A 16 -15.14 -14.58 10.68
C THR A 16 -15.19 -15.15 9.26
N VAL A 17 -14.93 -16.45 9.06
CA VAL A 17 -15.11 -17.10 7.75
C VAL A 17 -16.56 -16.96 7.27
N LYS A 18 -17.54 -17.23 8.16
CA LYS A 18 -18.97 -17.04 7.84
C LYS A 18 -19.32 -15.58 7.57
N TYR A 19 -18.66 -14.65 8.25
CA TYR A 19 -18.83 -13.22 7.99
C TYR A 19 -18.31 -12.85 6.59
N TYR A 20 -17.10 -13.26 6.23
CA TYR A 20 -16.54 -13.02 4.90
C TYR A 20 -17.36 -13.65 3.77
N LEU A 21 -17.94 -14.84 3.99
CA LEU A 21 -18.91 -15.44 3.05
C LEU A 21 -20.16 -14.57 2.85
N ARG A 22 -20.70 -13.97 3.92
CA ARG A 22 -21.87 -13.07 3.84
C ARG A 22 -21.53 -11.74 3.17
N GLU A 23 -20.34 -11.22 3.43
CA GLU A 23 -19.84 -9.99 2.82
C GLU A 23 -19.28 -10.21 1.40
N GLY A 24 -19.34 -11.43 0.85
CA GLY A 24 -18.86 -11.72 -0.51
C GLY A 24 -17.33 -11.65 -0.67
N LEU A 25 -16.57 -11.61 0.41
CA LEU A 25 -15.10 -11.60 0.40
C LEU A 25 -14.50 -12.99 0.12
N LEU A 26 -15.27 -14.04 0.39
CA LEU A 26 -14.90 -15.43 0.13
C LEU A 26 -15.94 -16.07 -0.78
N HIS A 27 -15.51 -16.81 -1.80
CA HIS A 27 -16.38 -17.59 -2.67
C HIS A 27 -17.06 -18.73 -1.90
N PRO A 28 -18.27 -19.15 -2.30
CA PRO A 28 -18.99 -20.22 -1.62
C PRO A 28 -18.30 -21.57 -1.82
N GLY A 29 -18.20 -22.35 -0.74
CA GLY A 29 -17.73 -23.73 -0.82
C GLY A 29 -18.72 -24.65 -1.57
N GLU A 30 -18.19 -25.74 -2.11
CA GLU A 30 -18.98 -26.76 -2.81
C GLU A 30 -19.99 -27.41 -1.88
N ARG A 31 -21.28 -27.29 -2.20
CA ARG A 31 -22.35 -27.88 -1.39
C ARG A 31 -22.31 -29.41 -1.52
N THR A 32 -22.16 -30.10 -0.40
CA THR A 32 -22.15 -31.58 -0.34
C THR A 32 -23.38 -32.15 0.34
N ASN A 33 -24.08 -31.37 1.16
CA ASN A 33 -25.39 -31.70 1.74
C ASN A 33 -26.12 -30.40 2.14
N ARG A 34 -27.37 -30.48 2.61
CA ARG A 34 -28.20 -29.32 3.00
C ARG A 34 -27.47 -28.35 3.95
N ASN A 35 -26.71 -28.90 4.90
CA ASN A 35 -25.95 -28.14 5.91
C ASN A 35 -24.43 -28.36 5.83
N GLN A 36 -23.91 -28.86 4.70
CA GLN A 36 -22.49 -29.18 4.57
C GLN A 36 -21.90 -28.67 3.26
N ALA A 37 -20.75 -28.02 3.37
CA ALA A 37 -19.92 -27.63 2.23
C ALA A 37 -18.51 -28.25 2.35
N ARG A 38 -17.83 -28.34 1.21
CA ARG A 38 -16.40 -28.60 1.10
C ARG A 38 -15.70 -27.33 0.61
N TYR A 39 -14.51 -27.15 1.13
CA TYR A 39 -13.61 -26.05 0.80
C TYR A 39 -12.28 -26.65 0.36
N ASP A 40 -11.48 -25.89 -0.35
CA ASP A 40 -10.19 -26.29 -0.90
C ASP A 40 -9.11 -25.22 -0.60
N ASP A 41 -7.93 -25.39 -1.18
CA ASP A 41 -6.80 -24.48 -0.95
C ASP A 41 -7.02 -23.08 -1.55
N THR A 42 -7.91 -22.94 -2.55
CA THR A 42 -8.27 -21.63 -3.10
C THR A 42 -8.96 -20.77 -2.04
N HIS A 43 -9.76 -21.39 -1.17
CA HIS A 43 -10.39 -20.70 -0.03
C HIS A 43 -9.36 -20.28 1.01
N VAL A 44 -8.34 -21.10 1.26
CA VAL A 44 -7.25 -20.77 2.19
C VAL A 44 -6.45 -19.58 1.66
N ARG A 45 -6.07 -19.60 0.37
CA ARG A 45 -5.36 -18.50 -0.31
C ARG A 45 -6.17 -17.20 -0.23
N ARG A 46 -7.46 -17.25 -0.58
CA ARG A 46 -8.38 -16.10 -0.50
C ARG A 46 -8.50 -15.53 0.91
N LEU A 47 -8.63 -16.38 1.92
CA LEU A 47 -8.70 -15.93 3.33
C LEU A 47 -7.42 -15.24 3.79
N ARG A 48 -6.25 -15.70 3.35
CA ARG A 48 -4.97 -15.05 3.66
C ARG A 48 -4.86 -13.69 2.98
N LEU A 49 -5.29 -13.59 1.72
CA LEU A 49 -5.33 -12.33 0.98
C LEU A 49 -6.26 -11.30 1.66
N VAL A 50 -7.49 -11.70 1.98
CA VAL A 50 -8.45 -10.83 2.71
C VAL A 50 -7.83 -10.28 3.99
N ARG A 51 -7.14 -11.14 4.76
CA ARG A 51 -6.46 -10.70 5.98
C ARG A 51 -5.31 -9.75 5.72
N ALA A 52 -4.47 -10.00 4.71
CA ALA A 52 -3.38 -9.10 4.37
C ALA A 52 -3.90 -7.69 4.05
N LEU A 53 -4.96 -7.61 3.24
CA LEU A 53 -5.57 -6.35 2.81
C LEU A 53 -6.24 -5.59 3.97
N LEU A 54 -6.92 -6.28 4.89
CA LEU A 54 -7.58 -5.66 6.05
C LEU A 54 -6.60 -5.34 7.18
N ASP A 55 -5.79 -6.33 7.61
CA ASP A 55 -4.97 -6.25 8.82
C ASP A 55 -3.73 -5.38 8.60
N VAL A 56 -3.08 -5.50 7.44
CA VAL A 56 -1.83 -4.78 7.13
C VAL A 56 -2.12 -3.61 6.20
N GLY A 57 -2.89 -3.85 5.14
CA GLY A 57 -3.29 -2.83 4.17
C GLY A 57 -4.23 -1.76 4.70
N LYS A 58 -4.88 -2.01 5.84
CA LYS A 58 -5.87 -1.12 6.47
C LYS A 58 -7.01 -0.70 5.54
N LEU A 59 -7.28 -1.49 4.50
CA LEU A 59 -8.37 -1.23 3.57
C LEU A 59 -9.72 -1.46 4.26
N SER A 60 -10.73 -0.73 3.81
CA SER A 60 -12.11 -0.96 4.25
C SER A 60 -12.65 -2.27 3.67
N ILE A 61 -13.66 -2.87 4.32
CA ILE A 61 -14.30 -4.10 3.80
C ILE A 61 -14.91 -3.91 2.41
N SER A 62 -15.48 -2.73 2.13
CA SER A 62 -16.01 -2.40 0.81
C SER A 62 -14.91 -2.35 -0.24
N THR A 63 -13.80 -1.66 0.05
CA THR A 63 -12.62 -1.62 -0.83
C THR A 63 -12.07 -3.02 -1.09
N VAL A 64 -11.89 -3.83 -0.04
CA VAL A 64 -11.39 -5.20 -0.22
C VAL A 64 -12.33 -5.99 -1.11
N ARG A 65 -13.66 -5.84 -0.99
CA ARG A 65 -14.61 -6.50 -1.90
C ARG A 65 -14.43 -6.07 -3.36
N GLU A 66 -14.27 -4.78 -3.62
CA GLU A 66 -14.06 -4.24 -4.98
C GLU A 66 -12.77 -4.77 -5.60
N VAL A 67 -11.66 -4.71 -4.85
CA VAL A 67 -10.35 -5.24 -5.26
C VAL A 67 -10.48 -6.72 -5.60
N LEU A 68 -11.07 -7.50 -4.70
CA LEU A 68 -11.24 -8.93 -4.88
C LEU A 68 -12.15 -9.29 -6.07
N ALA A 69 -13.20 -8.52 -6.32
CA ALA A 69 -14.04 -8.68 -7.50
C ALA A 69 -13.30 -8.36 -8.80
N ALA A 70 -12.41 -7.36 -8.78
CA ALA A 70 -11.55 -7.03 -9.92
C ALA A 70 -10.52 -8.14 -10.20
N ILE A 71 -9.96 -8.78 -9.15
CA ILE A 71 -9.08 -9.95 -9.30
C ILE A 71 -9.82 -11.14 -9.92
N ASP A 72 -11.06 -11.38 -9.50
CA ASP A 72 -11.86 -12.51 -9.98
C ASP A 72 -12.41 -12.32 -11.41
N SER A 73 -12.28 -11.10 -11.97
CA SER A 73 -12.76 -10.75 -13.30
C SER A 73 -11.71 -11.02 -14.38
N ALA A 74 -12.02 -11.93 -15.32
CA ALA A 74 -11.11 -12.33 -16.39
C ALA A 74 -10.78 -11.19 -17.38
N ASP A 75 -11.69 -10.22 -17.53
CA ASP A 75 -11.61 -9.12 -18.50
C ASP A 75 -10.99 -7.84 -17.93
N THR A 76 -10.72 -7.78 -16.62
CA THR A 76 -10.16 -6.57 -16.01
C THR A 76 -8.65 -6.48 -16.29
N SER A 77 -8.19 -5.29 -16.69
CA SER A 77 -6.76 -5.06 -16.91
C SER A 77 -6.04 -4.85 -15.57
N LEU A 78 -4.74 -5.15 -15.53
CA LEU A 78 -3.91 -4.89 -14.35
C LEU A 78 -3.97 -3.41 -13.92
N HIS A 79 -4.06 -2.51 -14.90
CA HIS A 79 -4.18 -1.08 -14.68
C HIS A 79 -5.47 -0.73 -13.92
N ASP A 80 -6.61 -1.30 -14.30
CA ASP A 80 -7.89 -1.05 -13.63
C ASP A 80 -7.89 -1.58 -12.18
N ILE A 81 -7.32 -2.76 -11.95
CA ILE A 81 -7.19 -3.35 -10.60
C ILE A 81 -6.31 -2.48 -9.70
N LEU A 82 -5.18 -2.00 -10.22
CA LEU A 82 -4.30 -1.08 -9.50
C LEU A 82 -5.02 0.24 -9.19
N GLY A 83 -5.80 0.79 -10.13
CA GLY A 83 -6.62 1.98 -9.90
C GLY A 83 -7.63 1.80 -8.77
N VAL A 84 -8.39 0.69 -8.76
CA VAL A 84 -9.34 0.36 -7.67
C VAL A 84 -8.62 0.23 -6.33
N THR A 85 -7.45 -0.41 -6.32
CA THR A 85 -6.64 -0.58 -5.12
C THR A 85 -6.15 0.76 -4.59
N GLN A 86 -5.64 1.63 -5.47
CA GLN A 86 -5.12 2.96 -5.14
C GLN A 86 -6.21 3.89 -4.61
N HIS A 87 -7.41 3.87 -5.19
CA HIS A 87 -8.54 4.69 -4.71
C HIS A 87 -8.98 4.34 -3.29
N GLY A 88 -8.80 3.09 -2.89
CA GLY A 88 -9.17 2.61 -1.56
C GLY A 88 -8.12 2.83 -0.48
N LEU A 89 -6.91 3.26 -0.85
CA LEU A 89 -5.86 3.59 0.09
C LEU A 89 -6.19 4.90 0.82
N PRO A 90 -5.80 5.07 2.09
CA PRO A 90 -6.01 6.31 2.81
C PRO A 90 -5.30 7.48 2.10
N VAL A 91 -6.08 8.35 1.46
CA VAL A 91 -5.58 9.59 0.85
C VAL A 91 -5.38 10.62 1.95
N ALA A 92 -4.16 11.16 2.06
CA ALA A 92 -3.87 12.22 3.01
C ALA A 92 -4.29 13.59 2.44
N GLY A 93 -5.13 14.32 3.17
CA GLY A 93 -5.17 15.79 3.10
C GLY A 93 -5.82 16.43 1.87
N THR A 94 -6.95 15.91 1.38
CA THR A 94 -7.72 16.57 0.28
C THR A 94 -8.46 17.84 0.70
N GLU A 95 -8.53 18.16 1.99
CA GLU A 95 -9.20 19.36 2.52
C GLU A 95 -8.19 20.40 3.04
N VAL A 96 -7.32 20.92 2.16
CA VAL A 96 -6.57 22.15 2.43
C VAL A 96 -7.44 23.33 1.95
N PRO A 97 -7.96 24.21 2.84
CA PRO A 97 -8.83 25.33 2.44
C PRO A 97 -8.08 26.50 1.81
N ASP A 98 -6.75 26.47 1.84
CA ASP A 98 -5.87 27.53 1.35
C ASP A 98 -5.61 27.35 -0.15
N ASP A 99 -6.33 28.11 -0.97
CA ASP A 99 -6.25 28.07 -2.42
C ASP A 99 -4.83 28.42 -2.93
N GLU A 100 -4.12 29.35 -2.27
CA GLU A 100 -2.76 29.73 -2.67
C GLU A 100 -1.76 28.59 -2.44
N ALA A 101 -1.85 27.91 -1.28
CA ALA A 101 -1.02 26.75 -0.99
C ALA A 101 -1.32 25.56 -1.93
N ARG A 102 -2.58 25.39 -2.34
CA ARG A 102 -2.96 24.37 -3.33
C ARG A 102 -2.45 24.68 -4.72
N ASP A 103 -2.56 25.92 -5.17
CA ASP A 103 -2.06 26.34 -6.49
C ASP A 103 -0.54 26.14 -6.58
N TRP A 104 0.19 26.55 -5.54
CA TRP A 104 1.64 26.29 -5.43
C TRP A 104 1.96 24.79 -5.48
N ALA A 105 1.21 23.97 -4.73
CA ALA A 105 1.44 22.54 -4.67
C ALA A 105 1.14 21.86 -6.01
N ARG A 106 0.07 22.28 -6.71
CA ARG A 106 -0.30 21.81 -8.03
C ARG A 106 0.81 22.11 -9.03
N GLU A 107 1.22 23.37 -9.15
CA GLU A 107 2.30 23.77 -10.07
C GLU A 107 3.58 22.98 -9.82
N ARG A 108 3.93 22.77 -8.54
CA ARG A 108 5.12 22.00 -8.17
C ARG A 108 5.03 20.52 -8.52
N VAL A 109 3.85 19.91 -8.33
CA VAL A 109 3.60 18.51 -8.66
C VAL A 109 3.57 18.30 -10.16
N ASP A 110 2.87 19.15 -10.92
CA ASP A 110 2.83 19.07 -12.38
C ASP A 110 4.23 19.18 -12.99
N SER A 111 5.02 20.15 -12.51
CA SER A 111 6.43 20.29 -12.91
C SER A 111 7.25 19.03 -12.64
N LEU A 112 7.05 18.38 -11.48
CA LEU A 112 7.74 17.12 -11.14
C LEU A 112 7.38 15.99 -12.11
N LEU A 113 6.09 15.86 -12.44
CA LEU A 113 5.60 14.82 -13.35
C LEU A 113 6.16 15.03 -14.76
N ASP A 114 6.11 16.27 -15.26
CA ASP A 114 6.62 16.66 -16.56
C ASP A 114 8.14 16.44 -16.68
N GLU A 115 8.92 16.93 -15.71
CA GLU A 115 10.39 16.78 -15.69
C GLU A 115 10.83 15.32 -15.72
N ARG A 116 10.03 14.42 -15.13
CA ARG A 116 10.29 12.98 -15.10
C ARG A 116 9.69 12.23 -16.27
N GLY A 117 8.85 12.86 -17.09
CA GLY A 117 8.08 12.19 -18.13
C GLY A 117 7.14 11.11 -17.56
N TRP A 118 6.62 11.31 -16.35
CA TRP A 118 5.65 10.42 -15.74
C TRP A 118 4.25 10.71 -16.30
N HIS A 119 3.78 9.81 -17.15
CA HIS A 119 2.48 9.92 -17.81
C HIS A 119 1.39 9.35 -16.91
N CYS A 120 1.03 10.08 -15.85
CA CYS A 120 -0.13 9.78 -15.02
C CYS A 120 -1.22 10.84 -15.23
N ASP A 121 -2.47 10.48 -14.97
CA ASP A 121 -3.56 11.45 -14.98
C ASP A 121 -3.35 12.48 -13.86
N HIS A 122 -3.23 13.76 -14.24
CA HIS A 122 -2.99 14.87 -13.33
C HIS A 122 -4.17 15.11 -12.37
N ASP A 123 -5.36 14.67 -12.76
CA ASP A 123 -6.58 14.73 -11.95
C ASP A 123 -6.85 13.42 -11.19
N SER A 124 -5.92 12.47 -11.22
CA SER A 124 -6.06 11.22 -10.48
C SER A 124 -6.05 11.45 -8.96
N ALA A 125 -6.72 10.56 -8.23
CA ALA A 125 -6.75 10.61 -6.76
C ALA A 125 -5.35 10.54 -6.13
N VAL A 126 -4.39 9.88 -6.80
CA VAL A 126 -2.99 9.78 -6.34
C VAL A 126 -2.27 11.12 -6.48
N THR A 127 -2.43 11.80 -7.63
CA THR A 127 -1.89 13.14 -7.84
C THR A 127 -2.49 14.15 -6.86
N GLU A 128 -3.81 14.12 -6.68
CA GLU A 128 -4.51 14.94 -5.68
C GLU A 128 -4.00 14.71 -4.25
N SER A 129 -3.68 13.46 -3.89
CA SER A 129 -3.09 13.15 -2.59
C SER A 129 -1.74 13.85 -2.41
N LEU A 130 -0.88 13.83 -3.43
CA LEU A 130 0.43 14.47 -3.35
C LEU A 130 0.29 15.98 -3.27
N VAL A 131 -0.61 16.57 -4.06
CA VAL A 131 -0.95 18.00 -3.99
C VAL A 131 -1.42 18.38 -2.58
N GLY A 132 -2.33 17.60 -1.98
CA GLY A 132 -2.79 17.84 -0.61
C GLY A 132 -1.68 17.80 0.44
N VAL A 133 -0.77 16.83 0.35
CA VAL A 133 0.41 16.74 1.23
C VAL A 133 1.34 17.93 1.05
N MET A 134 1.65 18.30 -0.20
CA MET A 134 2.52 19.43 -0.54
C MET A 134 1.93 20.76 -0.07
N ALA A 135 0.63 20.98 -0.30
CA ALA A 135 -0.09 22.16 0.17
C ALA A 135 -0.08 22.25 1.70
N THR A 136 -0.33 21.14 2.39
CA THR A 136 -0.26 21.09 3.87
C THR A 136 1.14 21.44 4.38
N LEU A 137 2.20 20.89 3.78
CA LEU A 137 3.58 21.23 4.16
C LEU A 137 3.89 22.71 3.92
N HIS A 138 3.36 23.29 2.83
CA HIS A 138 3.50 24.70 2.51
C HIS A 138 2.81 25.60 3.55
N THR A 139 1.53 25.33 3.86
CA THR A 139 0.75 26.07 4.87
C THR A 139 1.41 26.02 6.25
N LEU A 140 2.06 24.91 6.61
CA LEU A 140 2.79 24.77 7.87
C LEU A 140 4.20 25.41 7.85
N GLY A 141 4.62 26.01 6.74
CA GLY A 141 5.94 26.63 6.58
C GLY A 141 7.10 25.63 6.44
N HIS A 142 6.83 24.36 6.17
CA HIS A 142 7.83 23.29 6.04
C HIS A 142 8.37 23.16 4.59
N THR A 143 8.73 24.28 3.96
CA THR A 143 9.23 24.32 2.58
C THR A 143 10.50 23.50 2.37
N GLY A 144 11.37 23.42 3.38
CA GLY A 144 12.55 22.54 3.37
C GLY A 144 12.20 21.05 3.25
N VAL A 145 11.08 20.62 3.86
CA VAL A 145 10.60 19.24 3.73
C VAL A 145 9.96 19.03 2.36
N ALA A 146 9.16 20.00 1.89
CA ALA A 146 8.51 19.93 0.60
C ALA A 146 9.54 19.86 -0.57
N SER A 147 10.66 20.57 -0.46
CA SER A 147 11.77 20.49 -1.43
C SER A 147 12.46 19.13 -1.49
N MET A 148 12.20 18.20 -0.56
CA MET A 148 12.71 16.84 -0.65
C MET A 148 11.98 15.99 -1.69
N VAL A 149 10.87 16.48 -2.26
CA VAL A 149 10.02 15.73 -3.18
C VAL A 149 10.79 15.11 -4.34
N ASP A 150 11.81 15.79 -4.89
CA ASP A 150 12.64 15.24 -5.96
C ASP A 150 13.43 14.02 -5.52
N ARG A 151 14.02 14.06 -4.32
CA ARG A 151 14.77 12.92 -3.76
C ARG A 151 13.86 11.75 -3.44
N TYR A 152 12.64 12.02 -2.96
CA TYR A 152 11.63 10.99 -2.75
C TYR A 152 11.19 10.37 -4.09
N ALA A 153 11.03 11.19 -5.12
CA ALA A 153 10.67 10.72 -6.46
C ALA A 153 11.77 9.85 -7.09
N ASP A 154 13.06 10.17 -6.88
CA ASP A 154 14.18 9.31 -7.30
C ASP A 154 14.15 7.94 -6.64
N ALA A 155 13.86 7.90 -5.32
CA ALA A 155 13.73 6.65 -4.60
C ALA A 155 12.50 5.86 -5.06
N ALA A 156 11.37 6.55 -5.26
CA ALA A 156 10.13 5.96 -5.72
C ALA A 156 10.27 5.33 -7.11
N GLN A 157 11.00 5.98 -8.04
CA GLN A 157 11.28 5.43 -9.37
C GLN A 157 11.97 4.06 -9.28
N ARG A 158 13.01 3.94 -8.44
CA ARG A 158 13.75 2.69 -8.28
C ARG A 158 12.89 1.58 -7.69
N ILE A 159 12.07 1.92 -6.70
CA ILE A 159 11.12 0.98 -6.09
C ILE A 159 10.11 0.50 -7.14
N ALA A 160 9.50 1.43 -7.89
CA ALA A 160 8.51 1.11 -8.90
C ALA A 160 9.09 0.22 -10.02
N GLU A 161 10.32 0.48 -10.46
CA GLU A 161 11.01 -0.37 -11.44
C GLU A 161 11.22 -1.79 -10.94
N ASP A 162 11.63 -1.96 -9.68
CA ASP A 162 11.83 -3.26 -9.06
C ASP A 162 10.51 -4.01 -8.87
N ASP A 163 9.47 -3.31 -8.41
CA ASP A 163 8.13 -3.87 -8.22
C ASP A 163 7.53 -4.35 -9.55
N VAL A 164 7.56 -3.50 -10.59
CA VAL A 164 7.05 -3.85 -11.92
C VAL A 164 7.86 -5.01 -12.52
N ARG A 165 9.18 -5.03 -12.36
CA ARG A 165 10.03 -6.13 -12.86
C ARG A 165 9.70 -7.44 -12.15
N HIS A 166 9.42 -7.40 -10.85
CA HIS A 166 9.00 -8.59 -10.10
C HIS A 166 7.69 -9.16 -10.63
N VAL A 167 6.68 -8.29 -10.81
CA VAL A 167 5.37 -8.69 -11.34
C VAL A 167 5.47 -9.21 -12.78
N ALA A 168 6.27 -8.57 -13.63
CA ALA A 168 6.48 -8.98 -15.03
C ALA A 168 7.16 -10.35 -15.17
N GLY A 169 7.86 -10.82 -14.13
CA GLY A 169 8.50 -12.14 -14.12
C GLY A 169 7.56 -13.31 -13.82
N LEU A 170 6.29 -13.05 -13.47
CA LEU A 170 5.31 -14.06 -13.12
C LEU A 170 4.65 -14.67 -14.37
N ALA A 171 4.49 -16.00 -14.38
CA ALA A 171 4.03 -16.73 -15.57
C ALA A 171 2.51 -16.76 -15.75
N ALA A 172 1.72 -16.65 -14.67
CA ALA A 172 0.26 -16.73 -14.71
C ALA A 172 -0.39 -15.36 -14.46
N LYS A 173 -1.41 -15.01 -15.26
CA LYS A 173 -2.15 -13.73 -15.16
C LYS A 173 -2.78 -13.53 -13.78
N GLU A 174 -3.31 -14.59 -13.17
CA GLU A 174 -3.88 -14.55 -11.82
C GLU A 174 -2.83 -14.23 -10.76
N ASP A 175 -1.63 -14.80 -10.88
CA ASP A 175 -0.53 -14.54 -9.95
C ASP A 175 0.02 -13.12 -10.12
N VAL A 176 0.06 -12.59 -11.35
CA VAL A 176 0.42 -11.19 -11.64
C VAL A 176 -0.50 -10.22 -10.92
N VAL A 177 -1.81 -10.41 -11.06
CA VAL A 177 -2.83 -9.52 -10.50
C VAL A 177 -2.83 -9.57 -8.97
N GLU A 178 -2.84 -10.76 -8.38
CA GLU A 178 -2.81 -10.92 -6.92
C GLU A 178 -1.52 -10.33 -6.33
N THR A 179 -0.37 -10.60 -6.97
CA THR A 179 0.94 -10.09 -6.50
C THR A 179 1.03 -8.58 -6.62
N ALA A 180 0.50 -7.98 -7.68
CA ALA A 180 0.50 -6.53 -7.84
C ALA A 180 -0.35 -5.84 -6.77
N VAL A 181 -1.56 -6.35 -6.48
CA VAL A 181 -2.43 -5.82 -5.42
C VAL A 181 -1.76 -5.93 -4.05
N VAL A 182 -1.21 -7.10 -3.73
CA VAL A 182 -0.47 -7.33 -2.48
C VAL A 182 0.76 -6.44 -2.42
N GLY A 183 1.49 -6.31 -3.52
CA GLY A 183 2.67 -5.46 -3.66
C GLY A 183 2.37 -4.00 -3.42
N THR A 184 1.28 -3.45 -3.97
CA THR A 184 0.88 -2.07 -3.72
C THR A 184 0.46 -1.86 -2.27
N VAL A 185 -0.44 -2.71 -1.75
CA VAL A 185 -1.04 -2.50 -0.42
C VAL A 185 -0.06 -2.79 0.71
N LEU A 186 0.69 -3.89 0.62
CA LEU A 186 1.71 -4.23 1.61
C LEU A 186 3.01 -3.46 1.37
N GLY A 187 3.27 -3.02 0.13
CA GLY A 187 4.42 -2.21 -0.23
C GLY A 187 4.45 -0.90 0.53
N ASP A 188 3.32 -0.20 0.64
CA ASP A 188 3.24 1.03 1.44
C ASP A 188 3.67 0.82 2.90
N ALA A 189 3.18 -0.26 3.52
CA ALA A 189 3.54 -0.61 4.89
C ALA A 189 5.03 -1.00 5.02
N LEU A 190 5.55 -1.73 4.03
CA LEU A 190 6.95 -2.13 3.94
C LEU A 190 7.86 -0.90 3.82
N LEU A 191 7.59 -0.02 2.86
CA LEU A 191 8.34 1.21 2.60
C LEU A 191 8.30 2.15 3.79
N ALA A 192 7.13 2.35 4.39
CA ALA A 192 6.99 3.18 5.58
C ALA A 192 7.84 2.64 6.74
N SER A 193 7.88 1.32 6.92
CA SER A 193 8.67 0.67 7.97
C SER A 193 10.17 0.76 7.69
N LEU A 194 10.61 0.43 6.47
CA LEU A 194 12.01 0.54 6.04
C LEU A 194 12.54 1.98 6.17
N ARG A 195 11.74 2.96 5.76
CA ARG A 195 12.09 4.38 5.90
C ARG A 195 12.32 4.76 7.36
N ARG A 196 11.44 4.35 8.27
CA ARG A 196 11.57 4.62 9.72
C ARG A 196 12.80 3.92 10.32
N ILE A 197 13.09 2.69 9.91
CA ILE A 197 14.28 1.96 10.34
C ILE A 197 15.56 2.67 9.85
N ALA A 198 15.61 3.05 8.57
CA ALA A 198 16.74 3.78 8.00
C ALA A 198 16.94 5.15 8.69
N GLN A 199 15.85 5.87 8.99
CA GLN A 199 15.91 7.11 9.76
C GLN A 199 16.50 6.89 11.16
N ALA A 200 16.09 5.83 11.86
CA ALA A 200 16.61 5.51 13.19
C ALA A 200 18.12 5.20 13.14
N GLU A 201 18.58 4.47 12.13
CA GLU A 201 20.00 4.15 11.92
C GLU A 201 20.82 5.42 11.64
N VAL A 202 20.38 6.24 10.68
CA VAL A 202 21.11 7.44 10.25
C VAL A 202 21.13 8.47 11.38
N SER A 203 20.01 8.64 12.09
CA SER A 203 19.92 9.51 13.25
C SER A 203 20.85 9.04 14.37
N GLY A 204 20.88 7.74 14.66
CA GLY A 204 21.79 7.17 15.66
C GLY A 204 23.26 7.40 15.31
N ARG A 205 23.63 7.32 14.03
CA ARG A 205 25.00 7.64 13.59
C ARG A 205 25.32 9.13 13.70
N LEU A 206 24.47 9.99 13.17
CA LEU A 206 24.76 11.43 13.06
C LEU A 206 24.63 12.17 14.39
N LEU A 207 23.70 11.75 15.26
CA LEU A 207 23.45 12.38 16.56
C LEU A 207 24.10 11.62 17.72
N GLY A 208 24.33 10.30 17.59
CA GLY A 208 25.00 9.50 18.62
C GLY A 208 26.52 9.67 18.66
N SER A 209 27.16 10.02 17.54
CA SER A 209 28.60 10.33 17.52
C SER A 209 28.97 11.69 18.13
N ALA A 210 27.98 12.52 18.49
CA ALA A 210 28.20 13.82 19.14
C ALA A 210 28.27 13.73 20.68
N GLY A 211 28.16 12.54 21.26
CA GLY A 211 27.94 12.33 22.70
C GLY A 211 29.01 11.54 23.47
N GLU A 212 30.19 11.28 22.90
CA GLU A 212 31.27 10.62 23.66
C GLU A 212 32.13 11.67 24.39
N PRO A 213 32.05 11.78 25.74
CA PRO A 213 32.96 12.65 26.48
C PRO A 213 34.37 12.05 26.43
N VAL A 214 35.30 12.79 25.82
CA VAL A 214 36.73 12.50 25.91
C VAL A 214 37.13 12.48 27.38
N SER A 215 37.42 11.30 27.91
CA SER A 215 38.04 11.19 29.23
C SER A 215 39.43 11.82 29.17
N PRO A 216 39.78 12.74 30.10
CA PRO A 216 41.10 13.34 30.10
C PRO A 216 42.15 12.27 30.44
N PRO A 217 43.40 12.43 29.96
CA PRO A 217 44.44 11.43 30.20
C PRO A 217 44.78 11.41 31.69
N GLU A 218 44.77 10.22 32.28
CA GLU A 218 45.34 9.99 33.61
C GLU A 218 46.81 10.42 33.57
N SER A 219 47.13 11.46 34.34
CA SER A 219 48.49 11.92 34.55
C SER A 219 49.18 11.01 35.55
N ALA A 220 50.42 10.65 35.21
CA ALA A 220 51.35 9.75 35.90
C ALA A 220 51.64 10.10 37.38
#